data_AF-A0A0F6Y016-F1
#
_entry.id   AF-A0A0F6Y016-F1
#
_cell.length_a   1.000
_cell.length_b   1.000
_cell.length_c   1.000
_cell.angle_alpha   90.00
_cell.angle_beta   90.00
_cell.angle_gamma   90.00
#
_symmetry.space_group_name_H-M   'P 1'
#
loop_
_entity.id
_entity.type
_entity.pdbx_description
1 polymer ?
#
loop_
_entity_poly.entity_id
_entity_poly.type
_entity_poly.pdbx_seq_one_letter_code
_entity_poly.pdbx_strand_id
1 'polypeptide(L)'
;MNPDPTPDPDPNPDPNPNPEPNPNPTPSGNALLVIYMDSGLIKEFEMTNEEIRNFTEWYKGRAKGNGREAYIVNKKYNIGPFNSRKDFISYSHIESFEVQEYSR
;
A
#
# COMPACT_ATOMS: atom_id res chain seq x y z
N MET A 1 -0.95 -45.54 -57.00
CA MET A 1 -0.03 -45.09 -55.94
C MET A 1 -0.38 -43.64 -55.64
N ASN A 2 -1.13 -43.39 -54.57
CA ASN A 2 -1.29 -42.08 -53.92
C ASN A 2 -1.16 -42.35 -52.42
N PRO A 3 -0.31 -41.65 -51.67
CA PRO A 3 -0.16 -41.89 -50.24
C PRO A 3 -1.28 -41.19 -49.44
N ASP A 4 -1.74 -41.84 -48.38
CA ASP A 4 -2.65 -41.29 -47.38
C ASP A 4 -2.05 -40.06 -46.66
N PRO A 5 -2.86 -39.08 -46.24
CA PRO A 5 -2.41 -38.02 -45.35
C PRO A 5 -2.37 -38.53 -43.90
N THR A 6 -1.24 -38.35 -43.23
CA THR A 6 -1.08 -38.60 -41.79
C THR A 6 -1.85 -37.56 -40.97
N PRO A 7 -2.44 -37.90 -39.81
CA PRO A 7 -3.04 -36.91 -38.91
C PRO A 7 -1.97 -36.02 -38.25
N ASP A 8 -2.25 -34.72 -38.16
CA ASP A 8 -1.42 -33.71 -37.46
C ASP A 8 -1.28 -34.04 -35.96
N PRO A 9 -0.16 -33.70 -35.29
CA PRO A 9 -0.01 -33.89 -33.86
C PRO A 9 -0.75 -32.80 -33.07
N ASP A 10 -1.43 -33.21 -32.00
CA ASP A 10 -2.16 -32.37 -31.03
C ASP A 10 -1.31 -31.19 -30.50
N PRO A 11 -1.88 -29.99 -30.28
CA PRO A 11 -1.15 -28.90 -29.65
C PRO A 11 -0.93 -29.17 -28.16
N ASN A 12 0.33 -29.09 -27.75
CA ASN A 12 0.82 -29.21 -26.38
C ASN A 12 0.07 -28.24 -25.42
N PRO A 13 -0.44 -28.68 -24.26
CA PRO A 13 -1.11 -27.78 -23.32
C PRO A 13 -0.11 -26.79 -22.68
N ASP A 14 -0.48 -25.51 -22.68
CA ASP A 14 0.29 -24.39 -22.11
C ASP A 14 0.73 -24.64 -20.64
N PRO A 15 1.91 -24.12 -20.23
CA PRO A 15 2.36 -24.23 -18.85
C PRO A 15 1.50 -23.37 -17.92
N ASN A 16 0.98 -24.02 -16.88
CA ASN A 16 0.20 -23.47 -15.77
C ASN A 16 0.82 -22.15 -15.21
N PRO A 17 0.04 -21.07 -15.02
CA PRO A 17 0.56 -19.84 -14.41
C PRO A 17 1.02 -20.09 -12.97
N ASN A 18 2.26 -19.69 -12.70
CA ASN A 18 2.89 -19.71 -11.39
C ASN A 18 1.99 -18.99 -10.36
N PRO A 19 1.60 -19.63 -9.23
CA PRO A 19 0.79 -18.96 -8.23
C PRO A 19 1.56 -17.78 -7.63
N GLU A 20 0.93 -16.60 -7.63
CA GLU A 20 1.45 -15.40 -6.96
C GLU A 20 1.79 -15.71 -5.49
N PRO A 21 2.85 -15.10 -4.92
CA PRO A 21 3.19 -15.30 -3.52
C PRO A 21 2.01 -14.88 -2.65
N ASN A 22 1.52 -15.83 -1.86
CA ASN A 22 0.45 -15.64 -0.89
C ASN A 22 0.81 -14.44 0.02
N PRO A 23 -0.03 -13.39 0.13
CA PRO A 23 0.25 -12.30 1.04
C PRO A 23 0.41 -12.87 2.45
N ASN A 24 1.58 -12.63 3.05
CA ASN A 24 1.81 -12.94 4.47
C ASN A 24 0.62 -12.45 5.28
N PRO A 25 0.16 -13.20 6.30
CA PRO A 25 -0.94 -12.77 7.14
C PRO A 25 -0.60 -11.39 7.71
N THR A 26 -1.34 -10.38 7.27
CA THR A 26 -1.29 -9.03 7.86
C THR A 26 -1.48 -9.22 9.37
N PRO A 27 -0.57 -8.74 10.22
CA PRO A 27 -0.78 -8.82 11.66
C PRO A 27 -2.15 -8.21 11.97
N SER A 28 -3.00 -8.92 12.70
CA SER A 28 -4.22 -8.31 13.23
C SER A 28 -3.77 -7.30 14.30
N GLY A 29 -3.72 -6.02 13.95
CA GLY A 29 -3.27 -4.96 14.85
C GLY A 29 -3.31 -3.58 14.20
N ASN A 30 -3.56 -2.58 15.03
CA ASN A 30 -3.25 -1.20 14.70
C ASN A 30 -1.74 -0.98 14.88
N ALA A 31 -1.21 0.09 14.30
CA ALA A 31 0.14 0.60 14.51
C ALA A 31 0.07 2.13 14.65
N LEU A 32 1.08 2.71 15.29
CA LEU A 32 1.24 4.15 15.37
C LEU A 32 2.17 4.62 14.25
N LEU A 33 1.66 5.45 13.34
CA LEU A 33 2.46 6.18 12.37
C LEU A 33 2.85 7.53 12.97
N VAL A 34 4.15 7.78 13.10
CA VAL A 34 4.71 9.07 13.53
C VAL A 34 5.41 9.69 12.34
N ILE A 35 5.04 10.92 11.97
CA ILE A 35 5.63 11.65 10.84
C ILE A 35 6.30 12.91 11.36
N TYR A 36 7.58 13.04 11.07
CA TYR A 36 8.39 14.23 11.34
C TYR A 36 8.37 15.09 10.08
N MET A 37 7.77 16.27 10.18
CA MET A 37 7.73 17.24 9.08
C MET A 37 8.95 18.15 9.16
N ASP A 38 9.43 18.65 8.03
CA ASP A 38 10.56 19.61 7.92
C ASP A 38 10.35 20.91 8.73
N SER A 39 9.09 21.28 8.97
CA SER A 39 8.68 22.38 9.85
C SER A 39 8.94 22.14 11.35
N GLY A 40 9.34 20.93 11.74
CA GLY A 40 9.40 20.48 13.13
C GLY A 40 8.05 20.03 13.72
N LEU A 41 6.96 20.10 12.95
CA LEU A 41 5.67 19.54 13.35
C LEU A 41 5.74 18.00 13.36
N ILE A 42 5.29 17.39 14.45
CA ILE A 42 5.10 15.94 14.56
C ILE A 42 3.62 15.63 14.37
N LYS A 43 3.30 14.69 13.47
CA LYS A 43 1.94 14.17 13.26
C LYS A 43 1.88 12.70 13.65
N GLU A 44 0.93 12.35 14.49
CA GLU A 44 0.73 10.98 14.98
C GLU A 44 -0.65 10.45 14.57
N PHE A 45 -0.67 9.22 14.05
CA PHE A 45 -1.88 8.55 13.60
C PHE A 45 -1.89 7.09 14.01
N GLU A 46 -2.90 6.69 14.77
CA GLU A 46 -3.22 5.27 14.90
C GLU A 46 -3.88 4.79 13.60
N MET A 47 -3.27 3.80 12.96
CA MET A 47 -3.64 3.27 11.66
C MET A 47 -3.73 1.76 11.70
N THR A 48 -4.59 1.17 10.86
CA THR A 48 -4.56 -0.28 10.60
C THR A 48 -3.33 -0.63 9.77
N ASN A 49 -2.92 -1.90 9.75
CA ASN A 49 -1.83 -2.35 8.88
C ASN A 49 -2.09 -2.12 7.39
N GLU A 50 -3.34 -2.14 6.95
CA GLU A 50 -3.72 -1.75 5.60
C GLU A 50 -3.48 -0.25 5.36
N GLU A 51 -3.88 0.61 6.31
CA GLU A 51 -3.64 2.06 6.22
C GLU A 51 -2.14 2.40 6.19
N ILE A 52 -1.32 1.70 6.98
CA ILE A 52 0.15 1.82 6.95
C ILE A 52 0.74 1.39 5.61
N ARG A 53 0.28 0.25 5.05
CA ARG A 53 0.71 -0.22 3.73
C ARG A 53 0.37 0.82 2.66
N ASN A 54 -0.85 1.34 2.66
CA ASN A 54 -1.31 2.35 1.71
C ASN A 54 -0.48 3.64 1.81
N PHE A 55 -0.15 4.09 3.03
CA PHE A 55 0.74 5.24 3.25
C PHE A 55 2.15 4.98 2.68
N THR A 56 2.72 3.82 2.98
CA THR A 56 4.08 3.45 2.54
C THR A 56 4.17 3.31 1.02
N GLU A 57 3.16 2.73 0.39
CA GLU A 57 3.06 2.62 -1.07
C GLU A 57 2.92 3.99 -1.74
N TRP A 58 2.08 4.87 -1.18
CA TRP A 58 1.98 6.25 -1.65
C TRP A 58 3.32 6.98 -1.56
N TYR A 59 4.03 6.89 -0.42
CA TYR A 59 5.32 7.54 -0.22
C TYR A 59 6.38 7.03 -1.21
N LYS A 60 6.49 5.70 -1.37
CA LYS A 60 7.40 5.07 -2.34
C LYS A 60 7.05 5.42 -3.79
N GLY A 61 5.75 5.47 -4.11
CA GLY A 61 5.25 5.88 -5.41
C GLY A 61 5.67 7.32 -5.73
N ARG A 62 5.50 8.22 -4.75
CA ARG A 62 5.89 9.62 -4.88
C ARG A 62 7.39 9.84 -4.98
N ALA A 63 8.19 9.10 -4.22
CA ALA A 63 9.65 9.10 -4.33
C ALA A 63 10.15 8.67 -5.72
N LYS A 64 9.40 7.85 -6.44
CA LYS A 64 9.69 7.46 -7.83
C LYS A 64 9.20 8.48 -8.88
N GLY A 65 8.66 9.63 -8.44
CA GLY A 65 8.10 10.67 -9.30
C GLY A 65 6.63 10.45 -9.70
N ASN A 66 5.96 9.43 -9.16
CA ASN A 66 4.58 9.09 -9.50
C ASN A 66 3.58 9.54 -8.42
N GLY A 67 2.28 9.46 -8.69
CA GLY A 67 1.25 9.67 -7.66
C GLY A 67 1.12 11.12 -7.16
N ARG A 68 0.30 11.29 -6.13
CA ARG A 68 -0.14 12.60 -5.62
C ARG A 68 0.88 13.18 -4.63
N GLU A 69 1.00 14.51 -4.61
CA GLU A 69 1.83 15.22 -3.64
C GLU A 69 1.33 15.11 -2.19
N ALA A 70 0.02 14.89 -1.99
CA ALA A 70 -0.57 14.78 -0.66
C ALA A 70 -1.17 13.39 -0.40
N TYR A 71 -0.94 12.86 0.79
CA TYR A 71 -1.69 11.75 1.38
C TYR A 71 -2.78 12.27 2.30
N ILE A 72 -3.95 11.63 2.29
CA ILE A 72 -5.11 12.08 3.07
C ILE A 72 -5.38 11.05 4.16
N VAL A 73 -5.27 11.49 5.41
CA VAL A 73 -5.69 10.69 6.57
C VAL A 73 -7.07 11.14 7.01
N ASN A 74 -8.02 10.22 7.06
CA ASN A 74 -9.32 10.47 7.68
C ASN A 74 -9.17 10.27 9.20
N LYS A 75 -9.26 11.35 9.98
CA LYS A 75 -9.16 11.28 11.44
C LYS A 75 -10.40 10.63 12.03
N LYS A 76 -10.19 9.61 12.85
CA LYS A 76 -11.23 8.88 13.60
C LYS A 76 -11.51 9.51 14.98
N TYR A 77 -10.72 10.51 15.38
CA TYR A 77 -10.75 11.17 16.68
C TYR A 77 -10.87 12.69 16.55
N ASN A 78 -11.26 13.36 17.63
CA ASN A 78 -11.41 14.83 17.69
C ASN A 78 -12.19 15.40 16.50
N ILE A 79 -13.25 14.69 16.09
CA ILE A 79 -14.08 15.06 14.95
C ILE A 79 -14.92 16.30 15.27
N GLY A 80 -15.30 16.52 16.54
CA GLY A 80 -16.05 17.71 16.96
C GLY A 80 -17.37 17.87 16.17
N PRO A 81 -17.93 19.08 16.05
CA PRO A 81 -19.21 19.31 15.38
C PRO A 81 -19.17 19.13 13.84
N PHE A 82 -18.10 18.53 13.30
CA PHE A 82 -17.86 18.40 11.88
C PHE A 82 -18.29 17.02 11.36
N ASN A 83 -18.72 16.93 10.10
CA ASN A 83 -19.09 15.64 9.48
C ASN A 83 -17.87 14.72 9.26
N SER A 84 -16.70 15.31 9.04
CA SER A 84 -15.44 14.58 8.90
C SER A 84 -14.27 15.51 9.18
N ARG A 85 -13.15 14.93 9.62
CA ARG A 85 -11.88 15.65 9.79
C ARG A 85 -10.79 14.92 9.02
N LYS A 86 -10.12 15.63 8.11
CA LYS A 86 -9.05 15.08 7.27
C LYS A 86 -7.75 15.82 7.53
N ASP A 87 -6.65 15.10 7.53
CA ASP A 87 -5.30 15.67 7.56
C ASP A 87 -4.62 15.39 6.23
N PHE A 88 -3.97 16.41 5.67
CA PHE A 88 -3.27 16.32 4.40
C PHE A 88 -1.77 16.36 4.68
N ILE A 89 -1.07 15.30 4.33
CA ILE A 89 0.36 15.16 4.53
C ILE A 89 1.05 15.39 3.18
N SER A 90 1.83 16.45 3.07
CA SER A 90 2.58 16.78 1.85
C SER A 90 3.88 16.01 1.80
N TYR A 91 4.12 15.23 0.74
CA TYR A 91 5.34 14.43 0.57
C TYR A 91 6.62 15.28 0.67
N SER A 92 6.65 16.41 -0.02
CA SER A 92 7.79 17.35 -0.05
C SER A 92 8.20 17.92 1.31
N HIS A 93 7.32 17.82 2.31
CA HIS A 93 7.56 18.35 3.66
C HIS A 93 7.75 17.24 4.69
N ILE A 94 7.76 15.97 4.30
CA ILE A 94 8.12 14.87 5.19
C ILE A 94 9.64 14.82 5.29
N GLU A 95 10.16 15.01 6.50
CA GLU A 95 11.57 14.79 6.82
C GLU A 95 11.84 13.29 7.02
N SER A 96 11.05 12.64 7.88
CA SER A 96 11.12 11.20 8.14
C SER A 96 9.81 10.67 8.75
N PHE A 97 9.66 9.35 8.86
CA PHE A 97 8.53 8.74 9.56
C PHE A 97 8.93 7.41 10.22
N GLU A 98 8.19 7.04 11.26
CA GLU A 98 8.31 5.78 11.98
C GLU A 98 6.97 5.05 11.98
N VAL A 99 7.03 3.72 11.88
CA VAL A 99 5.90 2.82 12.11
C VAL A 99 6.20 2.03 13.37
N GLN A 100 5.39 2.24 14.41
CA GLN A 100 5.53 1.55 15.70
C GLN A 100 4.40 0.52 15.82
N GLU A 101 4.76 -0.75 15.75
CA GLU A 101 3.83 -1.87 15.94
C GLU A 101 3.70 -2.20 17.44
N TYR A 102 2.47 -2.44 17.90
CA TYR A 102 2.25 -2.84 19.30
C TYR A 102 2.72 -4.27 19.54
N SER A 103 3.50 -4.48 20.60
CA SER A 103 3.74 -5.80 21.17
C SER A 103 2.42 -6.32 21.74
N ARG A 104 1.90 -7.42 21.19
CA ARG A 104 0.68 -8.07 21.68
C ARG A 104 0.73 -8.42 23.16
#